data_AF-I4FMP7-F1
#
_entry.id   AF-I4FMP7-F1
#
_cell.length_a   1.000
_cell.length_b   1.000
_cell.length_c   1.000
_cell.angle_alpha   90.00
_cell.angle_beta   90.00
_cell.angle_gamma   90.00
#
_symmetry.space_group_name_H-M   'P 1'
#
loop_
_entity.id
_entity.type
_entity.pdbx_description
1 polymer ?
#
loop_
_entity_poly.entity_id
_entity_poly.type
_entity_poly.pdbx_seq_one_letter_code
_entity_poly.pdbx_strand_id
1 'polypeptide(L)'
;MRNCLSKLTAVFAELQRQAKRENSPYNQENLPRLWILAPLVSETILNGFGAALDPNWPEGVYFLPPLQRTAIINRIRPRGAI
;
A
#
# COMPACT_ATOMS: atom_id res chain seq x y z
N MET A 1 -7.40 -2.62 -6.50
CA MET A 1 -7.16 -1.41 -5.68
C MET A 1 -8.18 -1.27 -4.56
N ARG A 2 -9.41 -0.81 -4.82
CA ARG A 2 -10.42 -0.58 -3.75
C ARG A 2 -10.69 -1.80 -2.86
N ASN A 3 -10.89 -2.98 -3.45
CA ASN A 3 -11.07 -4.23 -2.68
C ASN A 3 -9.84 -4.59 -1.84
N CYS A 4 -8.63 -4.29 -2.32
CA CYS A 4 -7.39 -4.55 -1.58
C CYS A 4 -7.29 -3.60 -0.37
N LEU A 5 -7.57 -2.31 -0.57
CA LEU A 5 -7.62 -1.32 0.51
C LEU A 5 -8.69 -1.67 1.55
N SER A 6 -9.87 -2.11 1.10
CA SER A 6 -10.94 -2.57 2.00
C SER A 6 -10.52 -3.77 2.86
N LYS A 7 -9.69 -4.68 2.33
CA LYS A 7 -9.12 -5.78 3.11
C LYS A 7 -8.15 -5.26 4.17
N LEU A 8 -7.29 -4.30 3.84
CA LEU A 8 -6.38 -3.68 4.80
C LEU A 8 -7.14 -3.00 5.95
N THR A 9 -8.19 -2.23 5.64
CA THR A 9 -9.01 -1.60 6.67
C THR A 9 -9.74 -2.62 7.56
N ALA A 10 -10.15 -3.76 6.99
CA ALA A 10 -10.73 -4.85 7.78
C ALA A 10 -9.71 -5.46 8.76
N VAL A 11 -8.45 -5.63 8.33
CA VAL A 11 -7.36 -6.08 9.21
C VAL A 11 -7.11 -5.06 10.33
N PHE A 12 -7.12 -3.75 10.03
CA PHE A 12 -6.97 -2.72 11.07
C PHE A 12 -8.09 -2.78 12.12
N ALA A 13 -9.33 -2.96 11.67
CA ALA A 13 -10.47 -3.11 12.58
C ALA A 13 -10.33 -4.34 13.47
N GLU A 14 -9.84 -5.47 12.94
CA GLU A 14 -9.62 -6.67 13.74
C GLU A 14 -8.48 -6.50 14.76
N LEU A 15 -7.35 -5.91 14.35
CA LEU A 15 -6.25 -5.61 15.27
C LEU A 15 -6.69 -4.68 16.41
N GLN A 16 -7.52 -3.69 16.11
CA GLN A 16 -8.07 -2.77 17.12
C GLN A 16 -9.00 -3.50 18.09
N ARG A 17 -9.84 -4.42 17.60
CA ARG A 17 -10.69 -5.25 18.46
C ARG A 17 -9.87 -6.17 19.34
N GLN A 18 -8.80 -6.76 18.80
CA GLN A 18 -7.91 -7.63 19.56
C GLN A 18 -7.20 -6.87 20.69
N ALA A 19 -6.61 -5.71 20.39
CA ALA A 19 -5.98 -4.84 21.38
C ALA A 19 -6.94 -4.49 22.53
N LYS A 20 -8.22 -4.21 22.21
CA LYS A 20 -9.26 -3.95 23.20
C LYS A 20 -9.58 -5.19 24.06
N ARG A 21 -9.62 -6.39 23.48
CA ARG A 21 -9.88 -7.64 24.22
C ARG A 21 -8.72 -8.01 25.15
N GLU A 22 -7.50 -7.75 24.72
CA GLU A 22 -6.27 -8.07 25.46
C GLU A 22 -5.82 -6.97 26.41
N ASN A 23 -6.52 -5.82 26.43
CA ASN A 23 -6.11 -4.62 27.16
C ASN A 23 -4.67 -4.18 26.84
N SER A 24 -4.30 -4.34 25.58
CA SER A 24 -2.97 -4.05 25.02
C SER A 24 -3.00 -2.72 24.25
N PRO A 25 -1.89 -1.96 24.20
CA PRO A 25 -1.83 -0.72 23.43
C PRO A 25 -2.01 -0.97 21.92
N TYR A 26 -2.93 -0.23 21.31
CA TYR A 26 -3.08 -0.20 19.85
C TYR A 26 -2.01 0.71 19.24
N ASN A 27 -0.85 0.15 18.90
CA ASN A 27 0.22 0.91 18.28
C ASN A 27 -0.01 1.07 16.77
N GLN A 28 -0.30 2.30 16.34
CA GLN A 28 -0.46 2.63 14.93
C GLN A 28 0.81 2.39 14.12
N GLU A 29 2.01 2.52 14.71
CA GLU A 29 3.28 2.32 14.03
C GLU A 29 3.45 0.88 13.54
N ASN A 30 2.99 -0.08 14.33
CA ASN A 30 3.08 -1.52 14.07
C ASN A 30 2.00 -2.04 13.10
N LEU A 31 1.13 -1.18 12.59
CA LEU A 31 0.09 -1.62 11.66
C LEU A 31 0.69 -2.15 10.35
N PRO A 32 0.12 -3.24 9.81
CA PRO A 32 0.64 -3.84 8.59
C PRO A 32 0.57 -2.87 7.41
N ARG A 33 1.48 -3.06 6.47
CA ARG A 33 1.47 -2.39 5.17
C ARG A 33 0.95 -3.35 4.11
N LEU A 34 0.01 -2.88 3.29
CA LEU A 34 -0.46 -3.62 2.11
C LEU A 34 0.54 -3.46 0.96
N TRP A 35 0.94 -4.58 0.38
CA TRP A 35 1.73 -4.62 -0.84
C TRP A 35 0.87 -5.17 -1.98
N ILE A 36 0.70 -4.37 -3.04
CA ILE A 36 -0.08 -4.73 -4.21
C ILE A 36 0.87 -5.02 -5.36
N LEU A 37 0.90 -6.27 -5.84
CA LEU A 37 1.61 -6.65 -7.05
C LEU A 37 0.68 -6.41 -8.25
N ALA A 38 0.95 -5.36 -9.02
CA ALA A 38 0.11 -4.96 -10.16
C ALA A 38 1.00 -4.65 -11.37
N PRO A 39 1.37 -5.66 -12.18
CA PRO A 39 2.36 -5.51 -13.27
C PRO A 39 1.91 -4.63 -14.45
N LEU A 40 0.64 -4.21 -14.46
CA LEU A 40 0.00 -3.46 -15.53
C LEU A 40 -0.79 -2.26 -15.00
N VAL A 41 -0.38 -1.71 -13.84
CA VAL A 41 -1.05 -0.51 -13.33
C VAL A 41 -0.71 0.69 -14.21
N SER A 42 -1.74 1.38 -14.69
CA SER A 42 -1.57 2.58 -15.51
C SER A 42 -1.22 3.79 -14.65
N GLU A 43 -0.57 4.79 -15.26
CA GLU A 43 -0.27 6.07 -14.60
C GLU A 43 -1.54 6.77 -14.11
N THR A 44 -2.66 6.66 -14.83
CA THR A 44 -3.96 7.21 -14.39
C THR A 44 -4.40 6.62 -13.06
N ILE A 45 -4.21 5.31 -12.85
CA ILE A 45 -4.54 4.66 -11.58
C ILE A 45 -3.56 5.11 -10.50
N LEU A 46 -2.25 5.14 -10.79
CA LEU A 46 -1.25 5.61 -9.82
C LEU A 46 -1.55 7.02 -9.35
N ASN A 47 -1.75 7.96 -10.28
CA ASN A 47 -2.07 9.35 -10.00
C ASN A 47 -3.42 9.50 -9.29
N GLY A 48 -4.44 8.74 -9.71
CA GLY A 48 -5.77 8.77 -9.08
C GLY A 48 -5.77 8.33 -7.61
N PHE A 49 -4.79 7.54 -7.17
CA PHE A 49 -4.60 7.16 -5.77
C PHE A 49 -3.52 7.99 -5.05
N GLY A 50 -2.91 8.96 -5.72
CA GLY A 50 -1.80 9.76 -5.18
C GLY A 50 -0.54 8.93 -4.92
N ALA A 51 -0.32 7.88 -5.73
CA ALA A 51 0.84 7.01 -5.58
C ALA A 51 2.10 7.73 -6.10
N ALA A 52 3.13 7.80 -5.28
CA ALA A 52 4.39 8.49 -5.58
C ALA A 52 5.58 7.55 -5.43
N LEU A 53 6.65 7.81 -6.19
CA LEU A 53 7.92 7.12 -6.02
C LEU A 53 8.62 7.62 -4.74
N ASP A 54 9.32 6.71 -4.07
CA ASP A 54 10.24 7.06 -2.98
C ASP A 54 11.68 6.95 -3.50
N PRO A 55 12.52 8.00 -3.37
CA PRO A 55 13.92 7.96 -3.83
C PRO A 55 14.77 6.84 -3.22
N ASN A 56 14.37 6.33 -2.05
CA ASN A 56 15.07 5.24 -1.36
C ASN A 56 14.68 3.85 -1.89
N TRP A 57 13.72 3.77 -2.82
CA TRP A 57 13.23 2.52 -3.38
C TRP A 57 13.52 2.41 -4.88
N PRO A 58 13.69 1.17 -5.40
CA PRO A 58 13.82 0.96 -6.83
C PRO A 58 12.63 1.54 -7.61
N GLU A 59 12.90 1.91 -8.85
CA GLU A 59 11.85 2.30 -9.79
C GLU A 59 10.75 1.21 -9.85
N GLY A 60 9.51 1.60 -10.07
CA GLY A 60 8.38 0.68 -10.08
C GLY A 60 7.75 0.41 -8.72
N VAL A 61 8.35 0.86 -7.61
CA VAL A 61 7.73 0.85 -6.29
C VAL A 61 7.09 2.20 -5.98
N TYR A 62 5.76 2.22 -5.89
CA TYR A 62 4.98 3.42 -5.61
C TYR A 62 4.32 3.33 -4.25
N PHE A 63 4.39 4.39 -3.46
CA PHE A 63 3.73 4.50 -2.17
C PHE A 63 2.49 5.37 -2.26
N LEU A 64 1.38 4.91 -1.70
CA LEU A 64 0.21 5.74 -1.50
C LEU A 64 0.45 6.71 -0.32
N PRO A 65 -0.39 7.74 -0.14
CA PRO A 65 -0.27 8.67 0.98
C PRO A 65 -0.08 7.92 2.32
N PRO A 66 0.81 8.39 3.22
CA PRO A 66 1.33 7.60 4.34
C PRO A 66 0.27 6.91 5.22
N LEU A 67 -0.85 7.58 5.46
CA LEU A 67 -1.96 7.06 6.28
C LEU A 67 -2.69 5.86 5.65
N GLN A 68 -2.55 5.64 4.34
CA GLN A 68 -3.15 4.50 3.64
C GLN A 68 -2.29 3.23 3.75
N ARG A 69 -1.06 3.33 4.27
CA ARG A 69 -0.14 2.19 4.50
C ARG A 69 -0.13 1.17 3.36
N THR A 70 -0.01 1.66 2.13
CA THR A 70 -0.08 0.82 0.93
C THR A 70 1.08 1.15 -0.01
N ALA A 71 1.68 0.12 -0.60
CA ALA A 71 2.65 0.21 -1.67
C ALA A 71 2.17 -0.62 -2.88
N ILE A 72 2.48 -0.15 -4.08
CA ILE A 72 2.20 -0.83 -5.35
C ILE A 72 3.54 -1.14 -6.01
N ILE A 73 3.72 -2.39 -6.42
CA ILE A 73 4.84 -2.82 -7.24
C ILE A 73 4.31 -2.98 -8.66
N ASN A 74 4.80 -2.12 -9.55
CA ASN A 74 4.53 -2.17 -10.98
C ASN A 74 5.73 -2.77 -11.72
N ARG A 75 5.46 -3.43 -12.85
CA ARG A 75 6.54 -3.86 -13.73
C ARG A 75 7.08 -2.63 -14.44
N ILE A 76 8.36 -2.32 -14.24
CA ILE A 76 9.07 -1.34 -15.06
C ILE A 76 9.11 -1.90 -16.49
N ARG A 77 8.55 -1.17 -17.48
CA ARG A 77 8.92 -1.43 -18.87
C ARG A 77 10.27 -0.76 -19.10
N PRO A 78 11.28 -1.48 -19.61
CA PRO A 78 12.49 -0.81 -20.07
C PRO A 78 12.10 0.18 -21.18
N ARG A 79 12.34 1.47 -20.95
CA ARG A 79 12.25 2.48 -22.01
C ARG A 79 13.39 2.19 -22.99
N GLY A 80 13.09 1.53 -24.11
CA GLY A 80 14.07 1.30 -25.19
C GLY A 80 14.23 -0.14 -25.71
N ALA A 81 13.36 -1.09 -25.35
CA ALA A 81 13.34 -2.37 -26.07
C ALA A 81 12.58 -2.20 -27.40
N ILE A 82 13.34 -1.95 -28.46
CA ILE A 82 12.92 -2.12 -29.87
C ILE A 82 12.95 -3.63 -30.18
#